data_AF-A0A927BUN9-F1
#
_entry.id   AF-A0A927BUN9-F1
#
_cell.length_a   1.000
_cell.length_b   1.000
_cell.length_c   1.000
_cell.angle_alpha   90.00
_cell.angle_beta   90.00
_cell.angle_gamma   90.00
#
_symmetry.space_group_name_H-M   'P 1'
#
loop_
_entity.id
_entity.type
_entity.pdbx_description
1 polymer ?
#
loop_
_entity_poly.entity_id
_entity_poly.type
_entity_poly.pdbx_seq_one_letter_code
_entity_poly.pdbx_strand_id
1 'polypeptide(L)'
;MIQILLLALILGALYYVIRQLGAAEAKAPRLHARPAQKRLARAPAPRAAQPPAPAAAPPPKEALPPITAQANRTLTRGAQQVEELLRIASAVADQEVARRVGELCDTAERITDKIRQRPAALPLVQRHYDYYLQTAHRLMRQYEQFMSSPVYTKEMEFQAKRIEHALVGLQGSFLKALRKLLNDELVEVEVEVNTLEHMMRGESEPAQPMEARRMNS
;
A
#
# COMPACT_ATOMS: atom_id res chain seq x y z
N MET A 1 -55.29 -3.45 -13.28
CA MET A 1 -55.20 -4.56 -12.29
C MET A 1 -54.04 -5.52 -12.58
N ILE A 2 -53.90 -6.05 -13.80
CA ILE A 2 -52.86 -7.03 -14.18
C ILE A 2 -51.42 -6.48 -14.04
N GLN A 3 -51.19 -5.22 -14.42
CA GLN A 3 -49.85 -4.59 -14.39
C GLN A 3 -49.30 -4.39 -12.97
N ILE A 4 -50.18 -4.18 -11.97
CA ILE A 4 -49.82 -4.05 -10.56
C ILE A 4 -49.40 -5.41 -9.99
N LEU A 5 -50.10 -6.48 -10.41
CA LEU A 5 -49.78 -7.85 -10.02
C LEU A 5 -48.42 -8.31 -10.57
N LEU A 6 -48.07 -7.87 -11.78
CA LEU A 6 -46.80 -8.16 -12.44
C LEU A 6 -45.62 -7.46 -11.76
N LEU A 7 -45.80 -6.19 -11.35
CA LEU A 7 -44.81 -5.46 -10.54
C LEU A 7 -44.58 -6.10 -9.16
N ALA A 8 -45.65 -6.55 -8.50
CA ALA A 8 -45.54 -7.23 -7.21
C ALA A 8 -44.78 -8.57 -7.32
N LEU A 9 -44.98 -9.32 -8.41
CA LEU A 9 -44.22 -10.54 -8.69
C LEU A 9 -42.73 -10.27 -8.91
N ILE A 10 -42.40 -9.23 -9.68
CA ILE A 10 -41.01 -8.84 -9.94
C ILE A 10 -40.31 -8.41 -8.65
N LEU A 11 -40.96 -7.60 -7.82
CA LEU A 11 -40.43 -7.17 -6.53
C LEU A 11 -40.25 -8.35 -5.55
N GLY A 12 -41.19 -9.29 -5.53
CA GLY A 12 -41.08 -10.51 -4.73
C GLY A 12 -39.92 -11.41 -5.17
N ALA A 13 -39.73 -11.56 -6.48
CA ALA A 13 -38.61 -12.30 -7.05
C ALA A 13 -37.26 -11.61 -6.73
N LEU A 14 -37.20 -10.28 -6.85
CA LEU A 14 -36.02 -9.49 -6.51
C LEU A 14 -35.67 -9.61 -5.02
N TYR A 15 -36.67 -9.51 -4.13
CA TYR A 15 -36.52 -9.74 -2.70
C TYR A 15 -36.02 -11.15 -2.39
N TYR A 16 -36.56 -12.17 -3.07
CA TYR A 16 -36.14 -13.56 -2.90
C TYR A 16 -34.68 -13.80 -3.32
N VAL A 17 -34.23 -13.20 -4.43
CA VAL A 17 -32.83 -13.29 -4.90
C VAL A 17 -31.87 -12.60 -3.92
N ILE A 18 -32.23 -11.41 -3.41
CA ILE A 18 -31.43 -10.70 -2.40
C ILE A 18 -31.32 -11.52 -1.10
N ARG A 19 -32.39 -12.22 -0.71
CA ARG A 19 -32.38 -13.12 0.45
C ARG A 19 -31.49 -14.36 0.22
N GLN A 20 -31.47 -14.93 -0.99
CA GLN A 20 -30.59 -16.05 -1.33
C GLN A 20 -29.10 -15.64 -1.27
N LEU A 21 -28.77 -14.39 -1.60
CA LEU A 21 -27.41 -13.84 -1.50
C LEU A 21 -26.95 -13.58 -0.05
N GLY A 22 -27.87 -13.49 0.92
CA GLY A 22 -27.57 -13.27 2.35
C GLY A 22 -27.48 -14.54 3.20
N ALA A 23 -27.67 -15.74 2.62
CA ALA A 23 -27.75 -17.00 3.37
C ALA A 23 -26.45 -17.84 3.34
N ALA A 24 -25.39 -17.33 2.72
CA ALA A 24 -24.09 -18.01 2.66
C ALA A 24 -23.04 -17.19 3.39
N GLU A 25 -22.96 -17.34 4.72
CA GLU A 25 -21.76 -17.23 5.55
C GLU A 25 -22.15 -17.47 7.03
N ALA A 26 -21.81 -18.65 7.55
CA ALA A 26 -21.33 -18.89 8.92
C ALA A 26 -21.52 -20.36 9.34
N LYS A 27 -20.55 -21.23 8.99
CA LYS A 27 -20.34 -22.50 9.69
C LYS A 27 -18.99 -22.46 10.38
N ALA A 28 -18.97 -21.92 11.60
CA ALA A 28 -17.85 -22.05 12.51
C ALA A 28 -17.83 -23.45 13.15
N PRO A 29 -16.70 -24.18 13.19
CA PRO A 29 -16.55 -25.31 14.09
C PRO A 29 -16.14 -24.85 15.48
N ARG A 30 -16.88 -25.36 16.48
CA ARG A 30 -16.80 -25.02 17.89
C ARG A 30 -15.50 -25.49 18.55
N LEU A 31 -15.10 -24.67 19.50
CA LEU A 31 -14.10 -24.82 20.54
C LEU A 31 -14.23 -26.18 21.29
N HIS A 32 -13.15 -26.97 21.34
CA HIS A 32 -12.97 -27.97 22.40
C HIS A 32 -12.19 -27.32 23.55
N ALA A 33 -12.84 -27.23 24.71
CA ALA A 33 -12.24 -26.79 25.96
C ALA A 33 -11.37 -27.92 26.58
N ARG A 34 -10.22 -27.56 27.13
CA ARG A 34 -9.44 -28.38 28.09
C ARG A 34 -8.89 -27.46 29.20
N PRO A 35 -8.89 -27.88 30.48
CA PRO A 35 -8.93 -26.96 31.62
C PRO A 35 -7.55 -26.48 32.11
N ALA A 36 -7.66 -25.49 32.99
CA ALA A 36 -6.63 -24.69 33.65
C ALA A 36 -5.34 -25.41 34.08
N GLN A 37 -4.20 -24.77 33.82
CA GLN A 37 -3.06 -24.88 34.71
C GLN A 37 -2.37 -23.53 34.93
N LYS A 38 -2.40 -23.15 36.20
CA LYS A 38 -1.90 -21.94 36.84
C LYS A 38 -0.38 -21.81 36.67
N ARG A 39 0.07 -20.70 36.09
CA ARG A 39 1.40 -20.14 36.37
C ARG A 39 1.32 -18.62 36.37
N LEU A 40 1.11 -18.09 37.58
CA LEU A 40 1.49 -16.75 37.97
C LEU A 40 2.99 -16.60 37.66
N ALA A 41 3.33 -15.84 36.63
CA ALA A 41 4.69 -15.35 36.41
C ALA A 41 4.60 -14.00 35.73
N ARG A 42 4.51 -12.96 36.59
CA ARG A 42 5.10 -11.63 36.42
C ARG A 42 4.93 -11.02 35.02
N ALA A 43 3.92 -10.17 34.87
CA ALA A 43 3.95 -9.13 33.85
C ALA A 43 5.31 -8.42 33.90
N PRO A 44 6.02 -8.22 32.78
CA PRO A 44 7.02 -7.18 32.77
C PRO A 44 6.27 -5.87 33.01
N ALA A 45 6.63 -5.17 34.07
CA ALA A 45 6.22 -3.80 34.31
C ALA A 45 6.41 -2.97 33.03
N PRO A 46 5.62 -1.92 32.78
CA PRO A 46 5.94 -0.96 31.74
C PRO A 46 7.38 -0.53 31.96
N ARG A 47 8.27 -0.89 31.04
CA ARG A 47 9.64 -0.40 31.05
C ARG A 47 9.47 1.10 30.88
N ALA A 48 9.62 1.85 31.98
CA ALA A 48 9.68 3.29 31.95
C ALA A 48 10.60 3.64 30.79
N ALA A 49 10.04 4.27 29.75
CA ALA A 49 10.83 4.80 28.66
C ALA A 49 11.87 5.71 29.33
N GLN A 50 13.13 5.27 29.31
CA GLN A 50 14.22 6.11 29.75
C GLN A 50 14.12 7.38 28.91
N PRO A 51 14.13 8.59 29.52
CA PRO A 51 14.28 9.82 28.78
C PRO A 51 15.50 9.66 27.85
N PRO A 52 15.40 10.01 26.55
CA PRO A 52 16.57 9.94 25.70
C PRO A 52 17.67 10.81 26.34
N ALA A 53 18.87 10.24 26.44
CA ALA A 53 20.08 11.01 26.79
C ALA A 53 20.19 12.23 25.87
N PRO A 54 20.86 13.32 26.28
CA PRO A 54 20.93 14.56 25.50
C PRO A 54 21.58 14.27 24.14
N ALA A 55 20.76 14.10 23.11
CA ALA A 55 21.23 13.92 21.76
C ALA A 55 21.51 15.32 21.21
N ALA A 56 22.74 15.49 20.72
CA ALA A 56 23.21 16.67 20.02
C ALA A 56 22.17 17.16 18.99
N ALA A 57 22.14 18.48 18.79
CA ALA A 57 21.28 19.16 17.83
C ALA A 57 21.24 18.42 16.48
N PRO A 58 20.06 18.31 15.85
CA PRO A 58 19.94 17.65 14.55
C PRO A 58 20.86 18.37 13.55
N PRO A 59 21.60 17.63 12.70
CA PRO A 59 22.41 18.27 11.67
C PRO A 59 21.51 19.11 10.75
N PRO A 60 22.05 20.20 10.16
CA PRO A 60 21.32 21.00 9.18
C PRO A 60 20.71 20.10 8.10
N LYS A 61 19.47 20.39 7.67
CA LYS A 61 18.78 19.63 6.62
C LYS A 61 19.70 19.49 5.39
N GLU A 62 20.35 18.33 5.28
CA GLU A 62 21.10 17.95 4.09
C GLU A 62 20.10 17.87 2.94
N ALA A 63 20.47 18.46 1.81
CA ALA A 63 19.77 18.25 0.56
C ALA A 63 19.56 16.73 0.38
N LEU A 64 18.36 16.35 -0.05
CA LEU A 64 18.00 14.94 -0.31
C LEU A 64 19.18 14.24 -0.98
N PRO A 65 19.66 13.10 -0.43
CA PRO A 65 20.85 12.45 -0.96
C PRO A 65 20.65 12.18 -2.45
N PRO A 66 21.71 12.31 -3.28
CA PRO A 66 21.60 12.07 -4.71
C PRO A 66 20.98 10.70 -4.96
N ILE A 67 20.12 10.60 -5.97
CA ILE A 67 19.51 9.31 -6.36
C ILE A 67 20.63 8.30 -6.55
N THR A 68 20.57 7.21 -5.77
CA THR A 68 21.61 6.19 -5.79
C THR A 68 21.69 5.56 -7.20
N ALA A 69 22.86 5.08 -7.61
CA ALA A 69 23.01 4.42 -8.91
C ALA A 69 22.04 3.23 -9.07
N GLN A 70 21.76 2.51 -7.98
CA GLN A 70 20.76 1.44 -7.96
C GLN A 70 19.34 1.98 -8.19
N ALA A 71 18.94 3.02 -7.47
CA ALA A 71 17.62 3.65 -7.65
C ALA A 71 17.45 4.15 -9.08
N ASN A 72 18.43 4.85 -9.64
CA ASN A 72 18.39 5.29 -11.03
C ASN A 72 18.19 4.12 -12.01
N ARG A 73 18.95 3.02 -11.87
CA ARG A 73 18.79 1.85 -12.74
C ARG A 73 17.40 1.22 -12.64
N THR A 74 16.88 1.06 -11.43
CA THR A 74 15.54 0.50 -11.21
C THR A 74 14.46 1.40 -11.80
N LEU A 75 14.54 2.71 -11.58
CA LEU A 75 13.57 3.67 -12.11
C LEU A 75 13.63 3.78 -13.64
N THR A 76 14.82 3.76 -14.24
CA THR A 76 14.96 3.77 -15.72
C THR A 76 14.33 2.53 -16.34
N ARG A 77 14.59 1.33 -15.77
CA ARG A 77 13.95 0.10 -16.24
C ARG A 77 12.44 0.18 -16.06
N GLY A 78 11.98 0.71 -14.92
CA GLY A 78 10.56 0.93 -14.65
C GLY A 78 9.90 1.80 -15.71
N ALA A 79 10.51 2.95 -16.04
CA ALA A 79 9.99 3.87 -17.04
C ALA A 79 9.85 3.21 -18.41
N GLN A 80 10.84 2.42 -18.85
CA GLN A 80 10.76 1.67 -20.10
C GLN A 80 9.60 0.67 -20.12
N GLN A 81 9.34 -0.01 -18.99
CA GLN A 81 8.22 -0.95 -18.90
C GLN A 81 6.86 -0.25 -18.85
N VAL A 82 6.78 0.92 -18.20
CA VAL A 82 5.58 1.78 -18.20
C VAL A 82 5.26 2.25 -19.61
N GLU A 83 6.27 2.74 -20.34
CA GLU A 83 6.12 3.17 -21.73
C GLU A 83 5.58 2.04 -22.62
N GLU A 84 6.16 0.84 -22.50
CA GLU A 84 5.74 -0.30 -23.30
C GLU A 84 4.32 -0.78 -22.92
N LEU A 85 3.94 -0.71 -21.64
CA LEU A 85 2.58 -0.98 -21.17
C LEU A 85 1.57 0.04 -21.73
N LEU A 86 1.91 1.33 -21.74
CA LEU A 86 1.07 2.37 -22.32
C LEU A 86 0.92 2.20 -23.83
N ARG A 87 2.00 1.79 -24.52
CA ARG A 87 1.95 1.45 -25.94
C ARG A 87 0.97 0.31 -26.20
N ILE A 88 1.03 -0.78 -25.42
CA ILE A 88 0.07 -1.88 -25.54
C ILE A 88 -1.34 -1.38 -25.24
N ALA A 89 -1.55 -0.62 -24.16
CA ALA A 89 -2.86 -0.10 -23.78
C ALA A 89 -3.49 0.75 -24.89
N SER A 90 -2.71 1.57 -25.60
CA SER A 90 -3.19 2.39 -26.72
C SER A 90 -3.68 1.58 -27.93
N ALA A 91 -3.22 0.33 -28.07
CA ALA A 91 -3.63 -0.58 -29.14
C ALA A 91 -4.78 -1.53 -28.74
N VAL A 92 -5.14 -1.57 -27.45
CA VAL A 92 -6.22 -2.43 -26.95
C VAL A 92 -7.58 -1.81 -27.29
N ALA A 93 -8.44 -2.58 -27.96
CA ALA A 93 -9.78 -2.14 -28.33
C ALA A 93 -10.74 -2.05 -27.13
N ASP A 94 -10.56 -2.88 -26.11
CA ASP A 94 -11.34 -2.83 -24.88
C ASP A 94 -10.91 -1.63 -24.02
N GLN A 95 -11.78 -0.62 -23.95
CA GLN A 95 -11.51 0.62 -23.23
C GLN A 95 -11.32 0.42 -21.73
N GLU A 96 -11.99 -0.55 -21.12
CA GLU A 96 -11.86 -0.81 -19.68
C GLU A 96 -10.52 -1.45 -19.36
N VAL A 97 -10.02 -2.33 -20.24
CA VAL A 97 -8.68 -2.90 -20.11
C VAL A 97 -7.61 -1.83 -20.31
N ALA A 98 -7.74 -1.00 -21.35
CA ALA A 98 -6.83 0.12 -21.59
C ALA A 98 -6.79 1.08 -20.39
N ARG A 99 -7.96 1.43 -19.84
CA ARG A 99 -8.09 2.28 -18.65
C ARG A 99 -7.38 1.68 -17.43
N ARG A 100 -7.55 0.39 -17.15
CA ARG A 100 -6.90 -0.29 -16.02
C ARG A 100 -5.37 -0.30 -16.14
N VAL A 101 -4.84 -0.49 -17.35
CA VAL A 101 -3.40 -0.42 -17.59
C VAL A 101 -2.90 1.01 -17.40
N GLY A 102 -3.64 2.00 -17.88
CA GLY A 102 -3.36 3.42 -17.63
C GLY A 102 -3.27 3.73 -16.14
N GLU A 103 -4.27 3.34 -15.35
CA GLU A 103 -4.26 3.57 -13.89
C GLU A 103 -3.08 2.91 -13.18
N LEU A 104 -2.66 1.72 -13.64
CA LEU A 104 -1.48 1.03 -13.15
C LEU A 104 -0.20 1.79 -13.48
N CYS A 105 -0.06 2.26 -14.72
CA CYS A 105 1.05 3.10 -15.16
C CYS A 105 1.11 4.41 -14.37
N ASP A 106 -0.01 5.12 -14.22
CA ASP A 106 -0.10 6.36 -13.43
C ASP A 106 0.33 6.13 -11.98
N THR A 107 -0.08 5.01 -11.39
CA THR A 107 0.30 4.67 -10.01
C THR A 107 1.80 4.36 -9.92
N ALA A 108 2.38 3.68 -10.90
CA ALA A 108 3.81 3.41 -10.99
C ALA A 108 4.63 4.71 -11.16
N GLU A 109 4.13 5.69 -11.92
CA GLU A 109 4.75 7.01 -12.06
C GLU A 109 4.74 7.78 -10.74
N ARG A 110 3.61 7.80 -10.03
CA ARG A 110 3.52 8.42 -8.69
C ARG A 110 4.49 7.79 -7.67
N ILE A 111 4.68 6.46 -7.74
CA ILE A 111 5.71 5.78 -6.94
C ILE A 111 7.11 6.22 -7.37
N THR A 112 7.37 6.31 -8.67
CA THR A 112 8.65 6.78 -9.23
C THR A 112 9.00 8.15 -8.70
N ASP A 113 8.07 9.09 -8.71
CA ASP A 113 8.27 10.44 -8.19
C ASP A 113 8.60 10.44 -6.70
N LYS A 114 7.92 9.60 -5.91
CA LYS A 114 8.21 9.45 -4.49
C LYS A 114 9.60 8.86 -4.23
N ILE A 115 10.07 7.92 -5.04
CA ILE A 115 11.43 7.39 -4.93
C ILE A 115 12.49 8.40 -5.40
N ARG A 116 12.19 9.24 -6.41
CA ARG A 116 13.10 10.34 -6.80
C ARG A 116 13.26 11.35 -5.66
N GLN A 117 12.18 11.63 -4.93
CA GLN A 117 12.21 12.49 -3.74
C GLN A 117 12.94 11.83 -2.58
N ARG A 118 12.70 10.54 -2.32
CA ARG A 118 13.33 9.78 -1.21
C ARG A 118 13.93 8.47 -1.71
N PRO A 119 15.16 8.48 -2.25
CA PRO A 119 15.80 7.27 -2.81
C PRO A 119 15.98 6.14 -1.79
N ALA A 120 16.11 6.48 -0.50
CA ALA A 120 16.21 5.53 0.60
C ALA A 120 14.95 4.65 0.76
N ALA A 121 13.79 5.11 0.26
CA ALA A 121 12.53 4.37 0.33
C ALA A 121 12.39 3.28 -0.75
N LEU A 122 13.34 3.18 -1.70
CA LEU A 122 13.32 2.20 -2.79
C LEU A 122 13.07 0.75 -2.32
N PRO A 123 13.69 0.25 -1.23
CA PRO A 123 13.47 -1.13 -0.78
C PRO A 123 12.00 -1.44 -0.46
N LEU A 124 11.19 -0.43 -0.14
CA LEU A 124 9.76 -0.61 0.14
C LEU A 124 8.94 -0.98 -1.10
N VAL A 125 9.42 -0.64 -2.30
CA VAL A 125 8.71 -0.83 -3.57
C VAL A 125 9.53 -1.57 -4.63
N GLN A 126 10.75 -2.00 -4.32
CA GLN A 126 11.66 -2.64 -5.28
C GLN A 126 11.01 -3.81 -6.03
N ARG A 127 10.24 -4.67 -5.33
CA ARG A 127 9.53 -5.80 -5.94
C ARG A 127 8.51 -5.38 -7.00
N HIS A 128 7.92 -4.19 -6.87
CA HIS A 128 6.95 -3.69 -7.85
C HIS A 128 7.60 -3.44 -9.20
N TYR A 129 8.83 -2.94 -9.20
CA TYR A 129 9.62 -2.74 -10.43
C TYR A 129 10.27 -4.04 -10.91
N ASP A 130 10.90 -4.79 -10.01
CA ASP A 130 11.67 -5.98 -10.40
C ASP A 130 10.78 -7.14 -10.87
N TYR A 131 9.51 -7.19 -10.45
CA TYR A 131 8.63 -8.32 -10.73
C TYR A 131 7.21 -7.95 -11.19
N TYR A 132 6.49 -7.07 -10.48
CA TYR A 132 5.07 -6.84 -10.79
C TYR A 132 4.86 -6.08 -12.10
N LEU A 133 5.70 -5.10 -12.40
CA LEU A 133 5.62 -4.35 -13.65
C LEU A 133 5.94 -5.24 -14.86
N GLN A 134 6.97 -6.09 -14.73
CA GLN A 134 7.29 -7.10 -15.74
C GLN A 134 6.14 -8.11 -15.92
N THR A 135 5.49 -8.51 -14.83
CA THR A 135 4.35 -9.42 -14.87
C THR A 135 3.17 -8.79 -15.59
N ALA A 136 2.84 -7.53 -15.28
CA ALA A 136 1.80 -6.76 -15.97
C ALA A 136 2.06 -6.70 -17.48
N HIS A 137 3.29 -6.36 -17.87
CA HIS A 137 3.69 -6.31 -19.28
C HIS A 137 3.51 -7.67 -19.97
N ARG A 138 3.94 -8.77 -19.34
CA ARG A 138 3.78 -10.13 -19.90
C ARG A 138 2.31 -10.50 -20.08
N LEU A 139 1.46 -10.19 -19.11
CA LEU A 139 0.03 -10.45 -19.18
C LEU A 139 -0.63 -9.64 -20.30
N MET A 140 -0.26 -8.37 -20.47
CA MET A 140 -0.81 -7.52 -21.52
C MET A 140 -0.38 -7.97 -22.92
N ARG A 141 0.86 -8.44 -23.09
CA ARG A 141 1.30 -9.07 -24.36
C ARG A 141 0.50 -10.33 -24.69
N GLN A 142 0.22 -11.16 -23.68
CA GLN A 142 -0.61 -12.35 -23.84
C GLN A 142 -2.06 -11.98 -24.20
N TYR A 143 -2.62 -10.96 -23.55
CA TYR A 143 -3.96 -10.45 -23.84
C TYR A 143 -4.07 -9.96 -25.28
N GLU A 144 -3.14 -9.11 -25.72
CA GLU A 144 -3.03 -8.62 -27.10
C GLU A 144 -3.03 -9.78 -28.10
N GLN A 145 -2.19 -10.81 -27.87
CA GLN A 145 -2.11 -11.99 -28.73
C GLN A 145 -3.43 -12.75 -28.86
N PHE A 146 -4.19 -12.89 -27.76
CA PHE A 146 -5.49 -13.54 -27.80
C PHE A 146 -6.50 -12.72 -28.60
N MET A 147 -6.53 -11.40 -28.39
CA MET A 147 -7.49 -10.51 -29.05
C MET A 147 -7.17 -10.27 -30.53
N SER A 148 -5.91 -10.40 -30.94
CA SER A 148 -5.50 -10.31 -32.35
C SER A 148 -5.55 -11.65 -33.10
N SER A 149 -5.89 -12.75 -32.42
CA SER A 149 -5.89 -14.08 -33.05
C SER A 149 -7.01 -14.18 -34.10
N PRO A 150 -6.72 -14.69 -35.32
CA PRO A 150 -7.75 -14.91 -36.33
C PRO A 150 -8.74 -16.01 -35.93
N VAL A 151 -8.33 -16.90 -35.00
CA VAL A 151 -9.18 -17.94 -34.41
C VAL A 151 -9.32 -17.64 -32.92
N TYR A 152 -10.47 -17.10 -32.53
CA TYR A 152 -10.79 -16.78 -31.15
C TYR A 152 -11.60 -17.91 -30.51
N THR A 153 -11.04 -18.56 -29.48
CA THR A 153 -11.68 -19.71 -28.79
C THR A 153 -12.22 -19.34 -27.41
N LYS A 154 -13.09 -20.19 -26.84
CA LYS A 154 -13.61 -20.01 -25.47
C LYS A 154 -12.51 -20.04 -24.41
N GLU A 155 -11.47 -20.84 -24.62
CA GLU A 155 -10.30 -20.89 -23.73
C GLU A 155 -9.54 -19.57 -23.75
N MET A 156 -9.39 -18.94 -24.93
CA MET A 156 -8.77 -17.62 -25.06
C MET A 156 -9.60 -16.55 -24.35
N GLU A 157 -10.92 -16.55 -24.54
CA GLU A 157 -11.83 -15.66 -23.80
C GLU A 157 -11.69 -15.82 -22.29
N PHE A 158 -11.65 -17.07 -21.80
CA PHE A 158 -11.47 -17.37 -20.39
C PHE A 158 -10.13 -16.85 -19.85
N GLN A 159 -9.03 -17.05 -20.58
CA GLN A 159 -7.71 -16.53 -20.16
C GLN A 159 -7.64 -15.00 -20.23
N ALA A 160 -8.27 -14.37 -21.23
CA ALA A 160 -8.36 -12.92 -21.34
C ALA A 160 -9.05 -12.33 -20.09
N LYS A 161 -10.20 -12.86 -19.68
CA LYS A 161 -10.89 -12.43 -18.45
C LYS A 161 -10.06 -12.63 -17.18
N ARG A 162 -9.24 -13.69 -17.13
CA ARG A 162 -8.31 -13.89 -16.00
C ARG A 162 -7.19 -12.86 -15.96
N ILE A 163 -6.69 -12.44 -17.12
CA ILE A 163 -5.71 -11.35 -17.24
C ILE A 163 -6.36 -10.04 -16.77
N GLU A 164 -7.57 -9.73 -17.21
CA GLU A 164 -8.31 -8.53 -16.78
C GLU A 164 -8.50 -8.48 -15.27
N HIS A 165 -8.81 -9.61 -14.64
CA HIS A 165 -8.90 -9.72 -13.18
C HIS A 165 -7.54 -9.59 -12.50
N ALA A 166 -6.48 -10.15 -13.08
CA ALA A 166 -5.11 -10.01 -12.56
C ALA A 166 -4.63 -8.54 -12.58
N LEU A 167 -5.02 -7.75 -13.58
CA LEU A 167 -4.73 -6.31 -13.63
C LEU A 167 -5.33 -5.56 -12.44
N VAL A 168 -6.55 -5.91 -12.01
CA VAL A 168 -7.19 -5.31 -10.82
C VAL A 168 -6.35 -5.61 -9.56
N GLY A 169 -5.91 -6.87 -9.41
CA GLY A 169 -5.05 -7.27 -8.29
C GLY A 169 -3.68 -6.58 -8.30
N LEU A 170 -3.08 -6.44 -9.48
CA LEU A 170 -1.83 -5.70 -9.65
C LEU A 170 -2.01 -4.23 -9.29
N GLN A 171 -3.06 -3.57 -9.78
CA GLN A 171 -3.34 -2.18 -9.44
C GLN A 171 -3.53 -2.00 -7.93
N GLY A 172 -4.28 -2.90 -7.28
CA GLY A 172 -4.41 -2.90 -5.81
C GLY A 172 -3.07 -3.04 -5.07
N SER A 173 -2.14 -3.83 -5.60
CA SER A 173 -0.78 -3.97 -5.05
C SER A 173 0.05 -2.70 -5.21
N PHE A 174 -0.03 -2.03 -6.36
CA PHE A 174 0.65 -0.75 -6.62
C PHE A 174 0.09 0.36 -5.71
N LEU A 175 -1.23 0.48 -5.60
CA LEU A 175 -1.85 1.42 -4.66
C LEU A 175 -1.44 1.17 -3.21
N LYS A 176 -1.31 -0.10 -2.81
CA LYS A 176 -0.83 -0.45 -1.46
C LYS A 176 0.64 -0.03 -1.25
N ALA A 177 1.49 -0.20 -2.24
CA ALA A 177 2.87 0.28 -2.19
C ALA A 177 2.95 1.80 -2.09
N LEU A 178 2.15 2.52 -2.90
CA LEU A 178 2.08 3.97 -2.82
C LEU A 178 1.62 4.45 -1.43
N ARG A 179 0.57 3.84 -0.87
CA ARG A 179 0.12 4.15 0.50
C ARG A 179 1.21 3.88 1.54
N LYS A 180 2.00 2.83 1.37
CA LYS A 180 3.11 2.52 2.28
C LYS A 180 4.17 3.62 2.24
N LEU A 181 4.53 4.11 1.05
CA LEU A 181 5.46 5.24 0.90
C LEU A 181 4.94 6.51 1.57
N LEU A 182 3.65 6.82 1.38
CA LEU A 182 3.03 7.99 2.00
C LEU A 182 3.00 7.86 3.53
N ASN A 183 2.67 6.69 4.07
CA ASN A 183 2.65 6.48 5.52
C ASN A 183 4.04 6.56 6.14
N ASP A 184 5.05 6.04 5.44
CA ASP A 184 6.46 6.15 5.84
C ASP A 184 6.91 7.63 5.92
N GLU A 185 6.47 8.46 4.99
CA GLU A 185 6.68 9.92 5.02
C GLU A 185 6.05 10.57 6.26
N LEU A 186 4.84 10.15 6.64
CA LEU A 186 4.15 10.69 7.81
C LEU A 186 4.87 10.33 9.12
N VAL A 187 5.42 9.13 9.22
CA VAL A 187 6.20 8.70 10.40
C VAL A 187 7.48 9.52 10.53
N GLU A 188 8.18 9.80 9.41
CA GLU A 188 9.37 10.66 9.43
C GLU A 188 9.04 12.08 9.95
N VAL A 189 7.92 12.65 9.51
CA VAL A 189 7.45 13.97 9.98
C VAL A 189 7.11 13.96 11.47
N GLU A 190 6.45 12.90 11.97
CA GLU A 190 6.12 12.77 13.39
C GLU A 190 7.39 12.73 14.26
N VAL A 191 8.43 12.05 13.79
CA VAL A 191 9.74 12.04 14.46
C VAL A 191 10.35 13.44 14.46
N GLU A 192 10.35 14.15 13.33
CA GLU A 192 10.85 15.53 13.25
C GLU A 192 10.12 16.47 14.23
N VAL A 193 8.79 16.40 14.30
CA VAL A 193 7.96 17.21 15.22
C VAL A 193 8.28 16.88 16.66
N ASN A 194 8.32 15.59 17.03
CA ASN A 194 8.62 15.17 18.40
C ASN A 194 10.02 15.62 18.84
N THR A 195 11.02 15.55 17.96
CA THR A 195 12.36 16.08 18.24
C THR A 195 12.34 17.58 18.49
N LEU A 196 11.63 18.34 17.65
CA LEU A 196 11.49 19.79 17.83
C LEU A 196 10.78 20.13 19.15
N GLU A 197 9.67 19.46 19.47
CA GLU A 197 8.97 19.64 20.74
C GLU A 197 9.87 19.35 21.95
N HIS A 198 10.69 18.30 21.88
CA HIS A 198 11.64 17.97 22.94
C HIS A 198 12.72 19.03 23.12
N MET A 199 13.28 19.56 22.03
CA MET A 199 14.27 20.64 22.07
C MET A 199 13.67 21.93 22.67
N MET A 200 12.46 22.31 22.23
CA MET A 200 11.78 23.50 22.75
C MET A 200 11.41 23.38 24.23
N ARG A 201 10.97 22.19 24.69
CA ARG A 201 10.72 21.94 26.12
C ARG A 201 12.00 22.06 26.95
N GLY A 202 13.11 21.53 26.44
CA GLY A 202 14.43 21.61 27.08
C GLY A 202 15.01 23.02 27.17
N GLU A 203 14.71 23.90 26.21
CA GLU A 203 15.09 25.32 26.25
C GLU A 203 14.21 26.16 27.20
N SER A 204 12.99 25.70 27.50
CA SER A 204 12.03 26.43 28.34
C SER A 204 12.16 26.17 29.85
N GLU A 205 13.07 25.30 30.29
CA GLU A 205 13.29 25.01 31.71
C GLU A 205 14.24 26.08 32.32
N PRO A 206 13.77 27.00 33.18
CA PRO A 206 14.63 28.00 33.77
C PRO A 206 15.65 27.32 34.68
N ALA A 207 16.93 27.66 34.49
CA ALA A 207 18.02 27.24 35.36
C ALA A 207 17.62 27.49 36.82
N GLN A 208 17.32 26.42 37.56
CA GLN A 208 17.08 26.52 38.99
C GLN A 208 18.34 27.13 39.60
N PRO A 209 18.24 28.20 40.41
CA PRO A 209 19.43 28.77 41.03
C PRO A 209 20.08 27.67 41.85
N MET A 210 21.38 27.42 41.62
CA MET A 210 22.18 26.64 42.56
C MET A 210 22.08 27.35 43.91
N GLU A 211 21.18 26.89 44.78
CA GLU A 211 21.27 27.19 46.20
C GLU A 211 22.56 26.55 46.69
N ALA A 212 23.60 27.38 46.68
CA ALA A 212 24.84 27.14 47.38
C ALA A 212 24.47 26.71 48.80
N ARG A 213 24.50 25.38 49.02
CA ARG A 213 24.45 24.79 50.34
C ARG A 213 25.69 25.30 51.05
N ARG A 214 25.49 26.40 51.76
CA ARG A 214 26.48 27.09 52.57
C ARG A 214 27.25 26.02 53.34
N MET A 215 28.53 25.93 53.04
CA MET A 215 29.52 25.52 54.00
C MET A 215 29.33 26.46 55.19
N ASN A 216 28.72 25.98 56.27
CA ASN A 216 28.84 26.65 57.55
C ASN A 216 28.81 25.63 58.68
N SER A 217 30.00 25.52 59.28
CA SER A 217 30.37 25.02 60.61
C SER A 217 30.20 23.54 60.95
#